data_AF-A0A0L0UJQ0-F1
#
_entry.id   AF-A0A0L0UJQ0-F1
#
_cell.length_a   1.000
_cell.length_b   1.000
_cell.length_c   1.000
_cell.angle_alpha   90.00
_cell.angle_beta   90.00
_cell.angle_gamma   90.00
#
_symmetry.space_group_name_H-M   'P 1'
#
loop_
_entity.id
_entity.type
_entity.pdbx_description
1 polymer ?
#
loop_
_entity_poly.entity_id
_entity_poly.type
_entity_poly.pdbx_seq_one_letter_code
_entity_poly.pdbx_strand_id
1 'polypeptide(L)'
;MAQTRSSAGLYSQWESFSWGVANGWSLYGGNTVNNDYQALAVGIGRDLMLFGALSLDATHSRAKLPQTETLQGNSYRLSYSKRFDELNSQVTFAGYRSSERDYLSMADYLDARQSDYRRAGTKE
;
A
#
# COMPACT_ATOMS: atom_id res chain seq x y z
N MET A 1 38.59 12.06 7.54
CA MET A 1 37.20 12.24 7.02
C MET A 1 36.80 10.95 6.32
N ALA A 2 35.96 10.13 6.95
CA ALA A 2 35.45 8.90 6.33
C ALA A 2 34.07 9.18 5.71
N GLN A 3 33.97 9.00 4.41
CA GLN A 3 32.77 9.24 3.62
C GLN A 3 31.87 8.00 3.71
N THR A 4 30.86 8.05 4.58
CA THR A 4 29.86 6.99 4.69
C THR A 4 29.00 6.99 3.42
N ARG A 5 29.24 6.04 2.52
CA ARG A 5 28.39 5.78 1.36
C ARG A 5 27.02 5.34 1.87
N SER A 6 26.04 6.23 1.82
CA SER A 6 24.63 5.88 1.94
C SER A 6 24.24 5.00 0.75
N SER A 7 24.08 3.70 0.96
CA SER A 7 23.47 2.81 -0.03
C SER A 7 21.98 3.15 -0.12
N ALA A 8 21.65 4.05 -1.05
CA ALA A 8 20.27 4.26 -1.47
C ALA A 8 19.76 2.95 -2.07
N GLY A 9 18.94 2.21 -1.31
CA GLY A 9 18.27 1.03 -1.82
C GLY A 9 17.45 1.40 -3.04
N LEU A 10 17.66 0.69 -4.14
CA LEU A 10 16.94 0.91 -5.39
C LEU A 10 15.45 0.66 -5.14
N TYR A 11 14.66 1.73 -5.11
CA TYR A 11 13.21 1.64 -5.02
C TYR A 11 12.65 1.45 -6.41
N SER A 12 11.84 0.43 -6.56
CA SER A 12 11.28 0.12 -7.86
C SER A 12 9.88 -0.48 -7.71
N GLN A 13 8.89 0.37 -7.88
CA GLN A 13 7.50 -0.01 -8.10
C GLN A 13 7.40 -0.41 -9.57
N TRP A 14 7.67 -1.68 -9.88
CA TRP A 14 7.84 -2.08 -11.27
C TRP A 14 6.51 -2.28 -12.00
N GLU A 15 5.41 -2.62 -11.33
CA GLU A 15 4.20 -3.04 -12.05
C GLU A 15 2.91 -2.61 -11.34
N SER A 16 2.11 -1.79 -12.02
CA SER A 16 0.71 -1.56 -11.70
C SER A 16 -0.11 -1.72 -12.98
N PHE A 17 -1.17 -2.52 -12.91
CA PHE A 17 -2.11 -2.73 -14.00
C PHE A 17 -3.50 -2.27 -13.57
N SER A 18 -4.23 -1.63 -14.47
CA SER A 18 -5.64 -1.29 -14.29
C SER A 18 -6.40 -1.62 -15.57
N TRP A 19 -7.47 -2.41 -15.45
CA TRP A 19 -8.36 -2.75 -16.56
C TRP A 19 -9.79 -2.34 -16.24
N GLY A 20 -10.36 -1.48 -17.09
CA GLY A 20 -11.81 -1.29 -17.16
C GLY A 20 -12.44 -2.46 -17.90
N VAL A 21 -13.24 -3.26 -17.20
CA VAL A 21 -14.05 -4.32 -17.78
C VAL A 21 -15.41 -3.73 -18.16
N ALA A 22 -15.99 -4.16 -19.29
CA ALA A 22 -17.34 -3.77 -19.68
C ALA A 22 -18.35 -4.01 -18.53
N ASN A 23 -19.40 -3.18 -18.45
CA ASN A 23 -20.41 -3.16 -17.37
C ASN A 23 -20.00 -2.46 -16.06
N GLY A 24 -19.08 -1.50 -16.13
CA GLY A 24 -18.73 -0.63 -15.00
C GLY A 24 -17.78 -1.27 -13.98
N TRP A 25 -17.20 -2.42 -14.28
CA TRP A 25 -16.21 -3.04 -13.40
C TRP A 25 -14.80 -2.53 -13.70
N SER A 26 -14.00 -2.37 -12.67
CA SER A 26 -12.58 -2.03 -12.76
C SER A 26 -11.80 -3.03 -11.94
N LEU A 27 -10.72 -3.56 -12.50
CA LEU A 27 -9.76 -4.39 -11.78
C LEU A 27 -8.44 -3.64 -11.77
N TYR A 28 -7.76 -3.61 -10.64
CA TYR A 28 -6.39 -3.13 -10.58
C TYR A 28 -5.56 -3.99 -9.66
N GLY A 29 -4.27 -3.98 -9.91
CA GLY A 29 -3.31 -4.70 -9.10
C GLY A 29 -1.93 -4.15 -9.29
N GLY A 30 -1.07 -4.43 -8.35
CA GLY A 30 0.32 -4.06 -8.45
C GLY A 30 1.15 -4.80 -7.42
N ASN A 31 2.44 -4.87 -7.70
CA ASN A 31 3.40 -5.43 -6.78
C ASN A 31 4.42 -4.34 -6.39
N THR A 32 5.08 -4.56 -5.28
CA THR A 32 6.23 -3.76 -4.87
C THR A 32 7.26 -4.73 -4.35
N VAL A 33 8.44 -4.72 -4.96
CA VAL A 33 9.52 -5.63 -4.61
C VAL A 33 10.78 -4.83 -4.35
N ASN A 34 11.40 -5.11 -3.22
CA ASN A 34 12.71 -4.65 -2.78
C ASN A 34 13.43 -5.85 -2.14
N ASN A 35 14.75 -5.75 -1.93
CA ASN A 35 15.58 -6.85 -1.41
C ASN A 35 15.03 -7.49 -0.13
N ASP A 36 14.40 -6.67 0.72
CA ASP A 36 13.92 -7.08 2.04
C ASP A 36 12.42 -6.76 2.26
N TYR A 37 11.70 -6.32 1.22
CA TYR A 37 10.28 -6.00 1.30
C TYR A 37 9.55 -6.42 0.03
N GLN A 38 8.45 -7.14 0.20
CA GLN A 38 7.57 -7.55 -0.89
C GLN A 38 6.13 -7.23 -0.52
N ALA A 39 5.38 -6.64 -1.44
CA ALA A 39 3.95 -6.46 -1.30
C ALA A 39 3.22 -6.75 -2.60
N LEU A 40 2.04 -7.34 -2.47
CA LEU A 40 1.13 -7.62 -3.57
C LEU A 40 -0.21 -6.99 -3.23
N ALA A 41 -0.70 -6.13 -4.11
CA ALA A 41 -1.99 -5.47 -4.01
C ALA A 41 -2.89 -5.89 -5.17
N VAL A 42 -4.16 -6.16 -4.85
CA VAL A 42 -5.22 -6.41 -5.81
C VAL A 42 -6.48 -5.69 -5.36
N GLY A 43 -7.23 -5.13 -6.31
CA GLY A 43 -8.40 -4.33 -6.04
C GLY A 43 -9.43 -4.45 -7.14
N ILE A 44 -10.69 -4.44 -6.74
CA ILE A 44 -11.84 -4.40 -7.65
C ILE A 44 -12.66 -3.16 -7.35
N GLY A 45 -13.19 -2.54 -8.40
CA GLY A 45 -14.08 -1.41 -8.34
C GLY A 45 -15.31 -1.67 -9.20
N ARG A 46 -16.43 -1.06 -8.82
CA ARG A 46 -17.63 -1.04 -9.62
C ARG A 46 -18.22 0.36 -9.63
N ASP A 47 -18.42 0.87 -10.82
CA ASP A 47 -19.28 2.01 -11.12
C ASP A 47 -20.74 1.54 -11.04
N LEU A 48 -21.50 2.16 -10.14
CA LEU A 48 -22.91 1.94 -9.89
C LEU A 48 -23.75 3.06 -10.53
N MET A 49 -23.19 3.78 -11.50
CA MET A 49 -23.80 4.91 -12.21
C MET A 49 -24.34 5.96 -11.21
N LEU A 50 -25.66 6.16 -11.18
CA LEU A 50 -26.35 7.12 -10.31
C LEU A 50 -26.14 6.87 -8.81
N PHE A 51 -25.73 5.66 -8.43
CA PHE A 51 -25.48 5.29 -7.04
C PHE A 51 -24.02 5.51 -6.62
N GLY A 52 -23.14 5.99 -7.50
CA GLY A 52 -21.73 6.26 -7.22
C GLY A 52 -20.80 5.12 -7.61
N ALA A 53 -19.66 5.00 -6.95
CA ALA A 53 -18.64 3.98 -7.20
C ALA A 53 -18.18 3.36 -5.88
N LEU A 54 -18.00 2.03 -5.90
CA LEU A 54 -17.51 1.24 -4.76
C LEU A 54 -16.21 0.55 -5.18
N SER A 55 -15.22 0.49 -4.29
CA SER A 55 -14.01 -0.32 -4.49
C SER A 55 -13.60 -1.06 -3.23
N LEU A 56 -13.01 -2.24 -3.42
CA LEU A 56 -12.45 -3.08 -2.39
C LEU A 56 -11.05 -3.53 -2.80
N ASP A 57 -10.09 -3.34 -1.89
CA ASP A 57 -8.68 -3.62 -2.11
C ASP A 57 -8.13 -4.51 -1.01
N ALA A 58 -7.29 -5.46 -1.39
CA ALA A 58 -6.50 -6.28 -0.49
C ALA A 58 -5.02 -6.10 -0.81
N THR A 59 -4.19 -5.96 0.21
CA THR A 59 -2.73 -5.87 0.06
C THR A 59 -2.08 -6.81 1.06
N HIS A 60 -1.29 -7.75 0.57
CA HIS A 60 -0.44 -8.60 1.38
C HIS A 60 0.98 -8.03 1.38
N SER A 61 1.61 -7.95 2.55
CA SER A 61 3.01 -7.52 2.69
C SER A 61 3.84 -8.58 3.41
N ARG A 62 5.09 -8.73 3.01
CA ARG A 62 6.14 -9.49 3.69
C ARG A 62 7.38 -8.61 3.80
N ALA A 63 7.78 -8.28 5.02
CA ALA A 63 8.88 -7.39 5.33
C ALA A 63 9.91 -8.08 6.24
N LYS A 64 11.18 -8.05 5.83
CA LYS A 64 12.30 -8.58 6.62
C LYS A 64 13.06 -7.42 7.25
N LEU A 65 13.06 -7.36 8.57
CA LEU A 65 13.82 -6.35 9.32
C LEU A 65 15.17 -6.94 9.77
N PRO A 66 16.28 -6.17 9.79
CA PRO A 66 17.62 -6.69 10.10
C PRO A 66 17.77 -7.30 11.51
N GLN A 67 16.92 -6.88 12.46
CA GLN A 67 17.01 -7.26 13.88
C GLN A 67 15.72 -7.89 14.44
N THR A 68 14.70 -8.07 13.59
CA THR A 68 13.39 -8.60 13.98
C THR A 68 13.00 -9.75 13.06
N GLU A 69 12.05 -10.58 13.51
CA GLU A 69 11.43 -11.60 12.66
C GLU A 69 10.77 -10.99 11.41
N THR A 70 10.50 -11.84 10.42
CA THR A 70 9.81 -11.42 9.19
C THR A 70 8.36 -11.10 9.52
N LEU A 71 7.95 -9.85 9.33
CA LEU A 71 6.58 -9.41 9.54
C LEU A 71 5.77 -9.62 8.26
N GLN A 72 4.60 -10.20 8.41
CA GLN A 72 3.71 -10.53 7.30
C GLN A 72 2.27 -10.33 7.70
N GLY A 73 1.50 -9.66 6.83
CA GLY A 73 0.11 -9.37 7.14
C GLY A 73 -0.65 -8.81 5.95
N ASN A 74 -1.96 -8.69 6.14
CA ASN A 74 -2.90 -8.21 5.15
C ASN A 74 -3.49 -6.85 5.55
N SER A 75 -3.76 -6.03 4.54
CA SER A 75 -4.54 -4.81 4.67
C SER A 75 -5.70 -4.84 3.69
N TYR A 76 -6.87 -4.48 4.18
CA TYR A 76 -8.10 -4.39 3.41
C TYR A 76 -8.59 -2.95 3.42
N ARG A 77 -9.05 -2.46 2.26
CA ARG A 77 -9.62 -1.12 2.12
C ARG A 77 -10.91 -1.17 1.34
N LEU A 78 -11.98 -0.62 1.92
CA LEU A 78 -13.27 -0.42 1.27
C LEU A 78 -13.47 1.08 1.05
N SER A 79 -13.76 1.51 -0.17
CA SER A 79 -13.99 2.93 -0.50
C SER A 79 -15.31 3.11 -1.25
N TYR A 80 -16.06 4.17 -0.93
CA TYR A 80 -17.28 4.54 -1.63
C TYR A 80 -17.25 6.03 -1.95
N SER A 81 -17.66 6.39 -3.17
CA SER A 81 -17.78 7.79 -3.58
C SER A 81 -19.03 7.99 -4.43
N LYS A 82 -19.68 9.13 -4.27
CA LYS A 82 -20.83 9.52 -5.09
C LYS A 82 -20.64 10.95 -5.58
N ARG A 83 -20.82 11.14 -6.88
CA ARG A 83 -20.83 12.47 -7.51
C ARG A 83 -22.27 12.91 -7.72
N PHE A 84 -22.55 14.16 -7.37
CA PHE A 84 -23.82 14.83 -7.60
C PHE A 84 -23.60 15.87 -8.69
N ASP A 85 -23.93 15.52 -9.93
CA ASP A 85 -23.68 16.39 -11.09
C ASP A 85 -24.49 17.71 -10.98
N GLU A 86 -25.73 17.65 -10.47
CA GLU A 86 -26.60 18.82 -10.29
C GLU A 86 -26.03 19.87 -9.33
N LEU A 87 -25.28 19.42 -8.32
CA LEU A 87 -24.68 20.28 -7.30
C LEU A 87 -23.19 20.53 -7.54
N ASN A 88 -22.66 20.03 -8.66
CA ASN A 88 -21.22 19.99 -8.97
C ASN A 88 -20.36 19.59 -7.76
N SER A 89 -20.83 18.59 -7.00
CA SER A 89 -20.29 18.23 -5.69
C SER A 89 -19.98 16.73 -5.63
N GLN A 90 -18.95 16.36 -4.87
CA GLN A 90 -18.60 14.96 -4.64
C GLN A 90 -18.60 14.66 -3.15
N VAL A 91 -19.28 13.58 -2.78
CA VAL A 91 -19.22 13.02 -1.43
C VAL A 91 -18.39 11.75 -1.51
N THR A 92 -17.21 11.77 -0.89
CA THR A 92 -16.39 10.58 -0.70
C THR A 92 -16.58 10.11 0.73
N PHE A 93 -17.12 8.91 0.91
CA PHE A 93 -17.09 8.26 2.21
C PHE A 93 -15.64 7.85 2.45
N ALA A 94 -14.99 8.47 3.44
CA ALA A 94 -13.62 8.18 3.82
C ALA A 94 -13.51 6.66 4.02
N GLY A 95 -12.86 5.99 3.07
CA GLY A 95 -12.89 4.54 3.00
C GLY A 95 -12.45 3.90 4.31
N TYR A 96 -13.03 2.75 4.65
CA TYR A 96 -12.61 1.99 5.81
C TYR A 96 -11.36 1.18 5.46
N ARG A 97 -10.31 1.34 6.26
CA ARG A 97 -9.09 0.54 6.16
C ARG A 97 -8.88 -0.26 7.43
N SER A 98 -8.73 -1.58 7.28
CA SER A 98 -8.36 -2.48 8.37
C SER A 98 -7.09 -3.21 7.98
N SER A 99 -6.09 -3.19 8.85
CA SER A 99 -4.81 -3.84 8.63
C SER A 99 -4.51 -4.79 9.80
N GLU A 100 -4.00 -5.97 9.48
CA GLU A 100 -3.50 -6.91 10.48
C GLU A 100 -2.31 -6.30 11.23
N ARG A 101 -2.04 -6.77 12.45
CA ARG A 101 -0.99 -6.24 13.32
C ARG A 101 0.40 -6.23 12.66
N ASP A 102 0.70 -7.27 11.89
CA ASP A 102 2.01 -7.49 11.29
C ASP A 102 2.06 -7.03 9.82
N TYR A 103 0.99 -6.37 9.34
CA TYR A 103 1.02 -5.68 8.06
C TYR A 103 1.88 -4.42 8.18
N LEU A 104 2.78 -4.23 7.21
CA LEU A 104 3.54 -3.00 7.06
C LEU A 104 3.33 -2.45 5.66
N SER A 105 2.94 -1.19 5.55
CA SER A 105 3.10 -0.47 4.29
C SER A 105 4.59 -0.24 4.02
N MET A 106 4.92 0.10 2.78
CA MET A 106 6.30 0.39 2.42
C MET A 106 6.89 1.58 3.19
N ALA A 107 6.04 2.55 3.55
CA ALA A 107 6.43 3.68 4.40
C ALA A 107 6.71 3.21 5.83
N ASP A 108 5.84 2.38 6.40
CA ASP A 108 6.02 1.83 7.76
C ASP A 108 7.29 0.96 7.83
N TYR A 109 7.55 0.17 6.78
CA TYR A 109 8.76 -0.64 6.68
C TYR A 109 10.04 0.21 6.65
N LEU A 110 10.05 1.33 5.91
CA LEU A 110 11.20 2.23 5.88
C LEU A 110 11.47 2.85 7.24
N ASP A 111 10.41 3.31 7.91
CA ASP A 111 10.52 3.91 9.23
C ASP A 111 11.01 2.90 10.27
N ALA A 112 10.47 1.67 10.24
CA ALA A 112 10.90 0.57 11.09
C ALA A 112 12.37 0.20 10.84
N ARG A 113 12.78 0.05 9.56
CA ARG A 113 14.16 -0.26 9.19
C ARG A 113 15.13 0.84 9.63
N GLN A 114 14.78 2.11 9.46
CA GLN A 114 15.62 3.22 9.89
C GLN A 114 15.76 3.26 11.42
N SER A 115 14.66 2.99 12.13
CA SER A 115 14.65 2.94 13.60
C SER A 115 15.49 1.78 14.15
N ASP A 116 15.46 0.61 13.52
CA ASP A 116 16.33 -0.53 13.86
C ASP A 116 17.82 -0.19 13.67
N TYR A 117 18.19 0.48 12.57
CA TYR A 117 19.58 0.93 12.39
C TYR A 117 20.04 1.90 13.48
N ARG A 118 19.20 2.84 13.91
CA ARG A 118 19.55 3.77 15.01
C ARG A 118 19.77 3.02 16.33
N ARG A 119 18.95 2.01 16.64
CA ARG A 119 19.11 1.18 17.84
C ARG A 119 20.39 0.35 17.81
N ALA A 120 20.77 -0.17 16.64
CA ALA A 120 22.00 -0.92 16.45
C ALA A 120 23.25 -0.08 16.76
N GLY A 121 23.30 1.18 16.30
CA GLY A 121 24.46 2.06 16.47
C GLY A 121 24.56 2.77 17.83
N THR A 122 23.55 2.64 18.71
CA THR A 122 23.57 3.24 20.07
C THR A 122 24.16 2.29 21.12
N LYS A 123 24.36 1.01 20.76
CA LYS A 123 25.02 0.01 21.62
C LYS A 123 26.51 -0.07 21.29
N GLU A 124 27.23 1.04 21.42
CA GLU A 124 28.71 1.09 21.40
C GLU A 124 29.22 2.02 22.49
#